data_AF-A0A832BR97-F1
#
_entry.id   AF-A0A832BR97-F1
#
_cell.length_a   1.000
_cell.length_b   1.000
_cell.length_c   1.000
_cell.angle_alpha   90.00
_cell.angle_beta   90.00
_cell.angle_gamma   90.00
#
_symmetry.space_group_name_H-M   'P 1'
#
loop_
_entity.id
_entity.type
_entity.pdbx_description
1 polymer ?
#
loop_
_entity_poly.entity_id
_entity_poly.type
_entity_poly.pdbx_seq_one_letter_code
_entity_poly.pdbx_strand_id
1 'polypeptide(L)'
;MKKRNKIIYWIATIWLSTGMLASGALQLFKVKAEGAVAPPGVDGIAQLGYPVYFLTLLGIWKILGVIALLLPKFPLLKEWAYAGFFFAMSAAIFSHMATGASANEVFPSLLMLLLTLVSWYFRPTDRKVVSAVPVIA
;
A
#
# COMPACT_ATOMS: atom_id res chain seq x y z
N MET A 1 -17.02 8.82 -16.88
CA MET A 1 -16.01 9.56 -16.07
C MET A 1 -15.26 10.56 -16.95
N LYS A 2 -14.82 11.71 -16.43
CA LYS A 2 -13.99 12.67 -17.20
C LYS A 2 -12.58 12.09 -17.44
N LYS A 3 -12.00 12.32 -18.63
CA LYS A 3 -10.64 11.83 -19.00
C LYS A 3 -9.58 12.18 -17.94
N ARG A 4 -9.62 13.41 -17.42
CA ARG A 4 -8.75 13.89 -16.34
C ARG A 4 -8.74 12.97 -15.11
N ASN A 5 -9.91 12.57 -14.61
CA ASN A 5 -10.01 11.73 -13.41
C ASN A 5 -9.38 10.35 -13.65
N LYS A 6 -9.52 9.81 -14.86
CA LYS A 6 -8.89 8.54 -15.25
C LYS A 6 -7.36 8.65 -15.27
N ILE A 7 -6.83 9.79 -15.73
CA ILE A 7 -5.39 10.07 -15.71
C ILE A 7 -4.87 10.16 -14.27
N ILE A 8 -5.54 10.97 -13.41
CA ILE A 8 -5.18 11.10 -11.99
C ILE A 8 -5.17 9.75 -11.31
N TYR A 9 -6.21 8.94 -11.53
CA TYR A 9 -6.31 7.58 -11.02
C TYR A 9 -5.10 6.73 -11.39
N TRP A 10 -4.75 6.66 -12.68
CA TRP A 10 -3.67 5.78 -13.13
C TRP A 10 -2.29 6.26 -12.68
N ILE A 11 -2.04 7.57 -12.65
CA ILE A 11 -0.80 8.13 -12.09
C ILE A 11 -0.68 7.73 -10.62
N ALA A 12 -1.72 7.98 -9.82
CA ALA A 12 -1.70 7.65 -8.39
C ALA A 12 -1.56 6.13 -8.15
N THR A 13 -2.29 5.33 -8.93
CA THR A 13 -2.29 3.86 -8.79
C THR A 13 -0.95 3.26 -9.17
N ILE A 14 -0.33 3.68 -10.28
CA ILE A 14 0.97 3.16 -10.71
C ILE A 14 2.05 3.54 -9.69
N TRP A 15 2.06 4.79 -9.23
CA TRP A 15 3.05 5.22 -8.23
C TRP A 15 2.86 4.47 -6.91
N LEU A 16 1.62 4.38 -6.41
CA LEU A 16 1.29 3.58 -5.23
C LEU A 16 1.74 2.13 -5.39
N SER A 17 1.44 1.51 -6.54
CA SER A 17 1.80 0.14 -6.83
C SER A 17 3.30 -0.08 -6.83
N THR A 18 4.08 0.82 -7.44
CA THR A 18 5.54 0.75 -7.43
C THR A 18 6.10 0.87 -6.02
N GLY A 19 5.60 1.82 -5.21
CA GLY A 19 6.05 2.01 -3.82
C GLY A 19 5.71 0.81 -2.91
N MET A 20 4.50 0.27 -3.04
CA MET A 20 4.07 -0.92 -2.30
C MET A 20 4.83 -2.17 -2.71
N LEU A 21 5.06 -2.36 -4.02
CA LEU A 21 5.80 -3.48 -4.55
C LEU A 21 7.26 -3.44 -4.12
N ALA A 22 7.93 -2.29 -4.25
CA ALA A 22 9.31 -2.11 -3.84
C ALA A 22 9.48 -2.36 -2.33
N SER A 23 8.66 -1.73 -1.49
CA SER A 23 8.74 -1.91 -0.04
C SER A 23 8.36 -3.33 0.41
N GLY A 24 7.35 -3.95 -0.22
CA GLY A 24 6.95 -5.33 0.06
C GLY A 24 8.01 -6.35 -0.36
N ALA A 25 8.65 -6.15 -1.53
CA ALA A 25 9.76 -6.98 -1.98
C ALA A 25 10.96 -6.86 -1.05
N LEU A 26 11.33 -5.65 -0.62
CA LEU A 26 12.40 -5.43 0.35
C LEU A 26 12.10 -6.11 1.70
N GLN A 27 10.85 -6.06 2.16
CA GLN A 27 10.43 -6.77 3.39
C GLN A 27 10.63 -8.29 3.25
N LEU A 28 10.33 -8.87 2.08
CA LEU A 28 10.52 -10.31 1.84
C LEU A 28 11.99 -10.70 1.61
N PHE A 29 12.76 -9.86 0.93
CA PHE A 29 14.18 -10.14 0.71
C PHE A 29 15.00 -10.02 1.99
N LYS A 30 14.66 -9.10 2.90
CA LYS A 30 15.32 -8.99 4.20
C LYS A 30 15.14 -10.21 5.07
N VAL A 31 13.95 -10.82 5.07
CA VAL A 31 13.70 -12.11 5.76
C VAL A 31 14.65 -13.19 5.25
N LYS A 32 15.03 -13.15 3.97
CA LYS A 32 16.01 -14.08 3.38
C LYS A 32 17.46 -13.65 3.60
N ALA A 33 17.71 -12.38 3.90
CA ALA A 33 19.03 -11.75 3.97
C ALA A 33 19.51 -11.45 5.41
N GLU A 34 18.83 -11.94 6.46
CA GLU A 34 19.35 -11.99 7.83
C GLU A 34 20.54 -12.98 7.93
N GLY A 35 21.62 -12.60 7.24
CA GLY A 35 22.86 -13.32 6.94
C GLY A 35 23.75 -12.59 5.92
N ALA A 36 23.27 -11.57 5.19
CA ALA A 36 24.07 -10.71 4.31
C ALA A 36 23.68 -9.23 4.45
N VAL A 37 24.70 -8.40 4.68
CA VAL A 37 24.65 -6.97 5.02
C VAL A 37 23.69 -6.17 4.13
N ALA A 38 22.73 -5.49 4.77
CA ALA A 38 21.75 -4.64 4.10
C ALA A 38 22.42 -3.39 3.45
N PRO A 39 21.94 -2.93 2.29
CA PRO A 39 22.37 -1.64 1.73
C PRO A 39 22.05 -0.48 2.68
N PRO A 40 22.87 0.58 2.73
CA PRO A 40 22.64 1.73 3.61
C PRO A 40 21.31 2.42 3.29
N GLY A 41 20.48 2.67 4.31
CA GLY A 41 19.23 3.44 4.18
C GLY A 41 17.94 2.63 4.17
N VAL A 42 18.03 1.29 4.31
CA VAL A 42 16.85 0.41 4.35
C VAL A 42 16.58 -0.14 5.76
N ASP A 43 17.33 0.22 6.80
CA ASP A 43 17.24 -0.40 8.14
C ASP A 43 15.96 -0.09 8.94
N GLY A 44 15.12 0.82 8.45
CA GLY A 44 14.07 1.49 9.23
C GLY A 44 12.85 0.67 9.71
N ILE A 45 12.79 -0.66 9.55
CA ILE A 45 11.70 -1.48 10.13
C ILE A 45 12.22 -2.51 11.15
N ALA A 46 13.42 -3.06 10.97
CA ALA A 46 14.05 -3.89 12.00
C ALA A 46 14.40 -3.04 13.23
N GLN A 47 14.79 -1.78 13.01
CA GLN A 47 15.03 -0.80 14.08
C GLN A 47 13.76 -0.40 14.85
N LEU A 48 12.56 -0.65 14.31
CA LEU A 48 11.29 -0.42 15.01
C LEU A 48 10.94 -1.55 16.00
N GLY A 49 11.73 -2.64 16.05
CA GLY A 49 11.50 -3.76 16.96
C GLY A 49 10.40 -4.74 16.51
N TYR A 50 9.93 -4.65 15.26
CA TYR A 50 8.94 -5.60 14.74
C TYR A 50 9.54 -6.98 14.49
N PRO A 51 8.82 -8.07 14.82
CA PRO A 51 9.31 -9.41 14.57
C PRO A 51 9.35 -9.73 13.07
N VAL A 52 10.31 -10.56 12.66
CA VAL A 52 10.59 -10.88 11.25
C VAL A 52 9.37 -11.47 10.52
N TYR A 53 8.59 -12.32 11.19
CA TYR A 53 7.38 -12.91 10.59
C TYR A 53 6.34 -11.83 10.20
N PHE A 54 6.26 -10.73 10.96
CA PHE A 54 5.35 -9.63 10.67
C PHE A 54 5.77 -8.92 9.39
N LEU A 55 7.07 -8.75 9.16
CA LEU A 55 7.62 -8.21 7.91
C LEU A 55 7.29 -9.10 6.71
N THR A 56 7.45 -10.41 6.85
CA THR A 56 7.07 -11.38 5.82
C THR A 56 5.59 -11.26 5.48
N LEU A 57 4.72 -11.27 6.49
CA LEU A 57 3.29 -11.20 6.31
C LEU A 57 2.88 -9.89 5.62
N LEU A 58 3.40 -8.75 6.10
CA LEU A 58 3.12 -7.43 5.53
C LEU A 58 3.61 -7.31 4.08
N GLY A 59 4.80 -7.85 3.77
CA GLY A 59 5.35 -7.86 2.42
C GLY A 59 4.49 -8.66 1.43
N ILE A 60 4.02 -9.85 1.83
CA ILE A 60 3.11 -10.66 1.02
C ILE A 60 1.80 -9.90 0.76
N TRP A 61 1.18 -9.33 1.79
CA TRP A 61 -0.06 -8.57 1.66
C TRP A 61 0.09 -7.35 0.76
N LYS A 62 1.23 -6.64 0.81
CA LYS A 62 1.52 -5.55 -0.11
C LYS A 62 1.50 -6.00 -1.56
N ILE A 63 2.18 -7.10 -1.88
CA ILE A 63 2.25 -7.63 -3.24
C ILE A 63 0.86 -8.06 -3.72
N LEU A 64 0.10 -8.78 -2.89
CA LEU A 64 -1.27 -9.19 -3.21
C LEU A 64 -2.19 -7.98 -3.44
N GLY A 65 -2.07 -6.94 -2.61
CA GLY A 65 -2.81 -5.69 -2.78
C GLY A 65 -2.46 -4.98 -4.09
N VAL A 66 -1.18 -4.95 -4.49
CA VAL A 66 -0.74 -4.38 -5.78
C VAL A 66 -1.36 -5.12 -6.95
N ILE A 67 -1.33 -6.46 -6.91
CA ILE A 67 -1.96 -7.31 -7.94
C ILE A 67 -3.45 -6.98 -8.04
N ALA A 68 -4.16 -6.92 -6.91
CA ALA A 68 -5.59 -6.57 -6.88
C ALA A 68 -5.88 -5.17 -7.45
N LEU A 69 -5.04 -4.16 -7.17
CA LEU A 69 -5.24 -2.81 -7.70
C LEU A 69 -5.04 -2.73 -9.22
N LEU A 70 -4.04 -3.40 -9.78
CA LEU A 70 -3.71 -3.30 -11.20
C LEU A 70 -4.67 -4.09 -12.10
N LEU A 71 -5.10 -5.28 -11.66
CA LEU A 71 -6.00 -6.13 -12.45
C LEU A 71 -7.32 -5.41 -12.80
N PRO A 72 -7.92 -5.64 -13.98
CA PRO A 72 -9.14 -4.95 -14.38
C PRO A 72 -10.39 -5.43 -13.63
N LYS A 73 -10.40 -6.65 -13.09
CA LYS A 73 -11.55 -7.29 -12.43
C LYS A 73 -11.42 -7.22 -10.89
N PHE A 74 -12.38 -7.80 -10.17
CA PHE A 74 -12.39 -7.96 -8.71
C PHE A 74 -12.58 -6.66 -7.88
N PRO A 75 -13.73 -5.97 -8.01
CA PRO A 75 -13.98 -4.72 -7.28
C PRO A 75 -13.94 -4.87 -5.75
N LEU A 76 -14.36 -6.03 -5.22
CA LEU A 76 -14.30 -6.29 -3.77
C LEU A 76 -12.84 -6.39 -3.27
N LEU A 77 -11.98 -7.14 -3.97
CA LEU A 77 -10.57 -7.26 -3.60
C LEU A 77 -9.84 -5.91 -3.69
N LYS A 78 -10.27 -5.01 -4.59
CA LYS A 78 -9.74 -3.64 -4.63
C LYS A 78 -10.06 -2.88 -3.36
N GLU A 79 -11.29 -2.97 -2.84
CA GLU A 79 -11.63 -2.32 -1.57
C GLU A 79 -10.80 -2.87 -0.42
N TRP A 80 -10.58 -4.18 -0.37
CA TRP A 80 -9.71 -4.80 0.63
C TRP A 80 -8.27 -4.29 0.50
N ALA A 81 -7.74 -4.18 -0.72
CA ALA A 81 -6.41 -3.65 -0.95
C ALA A 81 -6.29 -2.18 -0.50
N TYR A 82 -7.27 -1.33 -0.84
CA TYR A 82 -7.29 0.07 -0.42
C TYR A 82 -7.37 0.21 1.10
N ALA A 83 -8.27 -0.53 1.75
CA ALA A 83 -8.40 -0.54 3.21
C ALA A 83 -7.11 -1.03 3.89
N GLY A 84 -6.54 -2.13 3.39
CA GLY A 84 -5.28 -2.68 3.89
C GLY A 84 -4.12 -1.69 3.77
N PHE A 85 -3.97 -1.00 2.63
CA PHE A 85 -2.93 0.02 2.45
C PHE A 85 -3.15 1.24 3.32
N PHE A 86 -4.41 1.67 3.51
CA PHE A 86 -4.74 2.74 4.43
C PHE A 86 -4.31 2.40 5.87
N PHE A 87 -4.68 1.23 6.37
CA PHE A 87 -4.31 0.80 7.72
C PHE A 87 -2.80 0.58 7.86
N ALA A 88 -2.15 -0.05 6.89
CA ALA A 88 -0.71 -0.27 6.93
C ALA A 88 0.08 1.04 6.95
N MET A 89 -0.30 2.02 6.12
CA MET A 89 0.42 3.29 6.04
C MET A 89 0.14 4.20 7.23
N SER A 90 -1.10 4.24 7.74
CA SER A 90 -1.41 4.97 8.98
C SER A 90 -0.69 4.37 10.20
N ALA A 91 -0.65 3.04 10.32
CA ALA A 91 0.11 2.36 11.37
C ALA A 91 1.62 2.62 11.25
N ALA A 92 2.17 2.66 10.04
CA ALA A 92 3.58 2.98 9.82
C ALA A 92 3.91 4.41 10.24
N ILE A 93 3.08 5.40 9.90
CA ILE A 93 3.22 6.79 10.36
C ILE A 93 3.23 6.84 11.88
N PHE A 94 2.25 6.20 12.54
CA PHE A 94 2.18 6.17 14.00
C PHE A 94 3.40 5.51 14.63
N SER A 95 3.88 4.41 14.05
CA SER A 95 5.08 3.70 14.54
C SER A 95 6.31 4.60 14.49
N HIS A 96 6.55 5.28 13.37
CA HIS A 96 7.66 6.21 13.22
C HIS A 96 7.55 7.38 14.21
N MET A 97 6.36 7.95 14.40
CA MET A 97 6.16 9.03 15.38
C MET A 97 6.41 8.56 16.81
N ALA A 98 5.95 7.35 17.17
CA ALA A 98 6.13 6.77 18.50
C ALA A 98 7.61 6.48 18.83
N THR A 99 8.44 6.21 17.82
CA THR A 99 9.88 6.00 17.99
C THR A 99 10.70 7.29 17.87
N GLY A 100 10.05 8.46 17.74
CA GLY A 100 10.75 9.74 17.61
C GLY A 100 11.48 9.92 16.27
N ALA A 101 11.02 9.25 15.21
CA ALA A 101 11.64 9.31 13.89
C ALA A 101 11.53 10.72 13.27
N SER A 102 12.49 11.03 12.41
CA SER A 102 12.52 12.29 11.67
C SER A 102 11.39 12.39 10.64
N ALA A 103 11.08 13.61 10.20
CA ALA A 103 10.06 13.84 9.16
C ALA A 103 10.36 13.08 7.85
N ASN A 104 11.64 12.89 7.52
CA ASN A 104 12.07 12.15 6.33
C ASN A 104 11.71 10.65 6.40
N GLU A 105 11.65 10.08 7.60
CA GLU A 105 11.28 8.67 7.81
C GLU A 105 9.76 8.47 7.79
N VAL A 106 8.99 9.47 8.23
CA VAL A 106 7.52 9.45 8.15
C VAL A 106 7.02 9.68 6.72
N PHE A 107 7.74 10.49 5.94
CA PHE A 107 7.32 10.96 4.61
C PHE A 107 6.92 9.86 3.63
N PRO A 108 7.66 8.74 3.46
CA PRO A 108 7.26 7.67 2.55
C PRO A 108 5.88 7.09 2.87
N SER A 109 5.60 6.84 4.16
CA SER A 109 4.30 6.30 4.59
C SER A 109 3.17 7.29 4.38
N LEU A 110 3.43 8.59 4.63
CA LEU A 110 2.47 9.67 4.36
C LEU A 110 2.17 9.81 2.87
N LEU A 111 3.20 9.81 2.02
CA LEU A 111 3.03 9.89 0.56
C LEU A 111 2.20 8.72 0.05
N MET A 112 2.51 7.50 0.50
CA MET A 112 1.77 6.30 0.11
C MET A 112 0.31 6.32 0.60
N LEU A 113 0.05 6.85 1.79
CA LEU A 113 -1.31 7.05 2.30
C LEU A 113 -2.11 8.01 1.41
N LEU A 114 -1.51 9.15 1.03
CA LEU A 114 -2.14 10.12 0.13
C LEU A 114 -2.42 9.52 -1.25
N LEU A 115 -1.46 8.79 -1.83
CA LEU A 115 -1.66 8.10 -3.10
C LEU A 115 -2.77 7.04 -3.03
N THR A 116 -2.89 6.35 -1.89
CA THR A 116 -3.97 5.39 -1.63
C THR A 116 -5.33 6.09 -1.67
N LEU A 117 -5.49 7.21 -0.97
CA LEU A 117 -6.74 7.98 -0.94
C LEU A 117 -7.09 8.58 -2.31
N VAL A 118 -6.11 9.15 -3.01
CA VAL A 118 -6.29 9.72 -4.36
C VAL A 118 -6.68 8.63 -5.36
N SER A 119 -5.96 7.51 -5.36
CA SER A 119 -6.27 6.35 -6.22
C SER A 119 -7.68 5.82 -5.92
N TRP A 120 -8.04 5.64 -4.65
CA TRP A 120 -9.36 5.16 -4.25
C TRP A 120 -10.48 6.10 -4.70
N TYR A 121 -10.32 7.40 -4.46
CA TYR A 121 -11.32 8.42 -4.76
C TYR A 121 -11.59 8.55 -6.27
N PHE A 122 -10.53 8.61 -7.08
CA PHE A 122 -10.64 8.79 -8.53
C PHE A 122 -10.89 7.49 -9.30
N ARG A 123 -11.04 6.34 -8.63
CA ARG A 123 -11.17 5.05 -9.33
C ARG A 123 -12.38 5.02 -10.29
N PRO A 124 -12.21 4.46 -11.51
CA PRO A 124 -13.28 4.26 -12.48
C PRO A 124 -14.49 3.52 -11.92
N THR A 125 -15.69 3.80 -12.45
CA THR A 125 -16.96 3.19 -12.02
C THR A 125 -17.01 1.69 -12.22
N ASP A 126 -16.41 1.17 -13.30
CA ASP A 126 -16.24 -0.26 -13.59
C ASP A 126 -15.33 -0.99 -12.59
N ARG A 127 -14.55 -0.23 -11.80
CA ARG A 127 -13.71 -0.75 -10.72
C ARG A 127 -14.36 -0.57 -9.34
N LYS A 128 -15.63 -0.17 -9.27
CA LYS A 128 -16.40 -0.06 -8.03
C LYS A 128 -17.30 -1.27 -7.80
N VAL A 129 -17.55 -1.61 -6.54
CA VAL A 129 -18.56 -2.62 -6.20
C VAL A 129 -19.91 -2.07 -6.65
N VAL A 130 -20.60 -2.82 -7.52
CA VAL A 130 -21.96 -2.48 -7.92
C VAL A 130 -22.86 -2.82 -6.75
N SER A 131 -23.51 -1.80 -6.16
CA SER A 131 -24.57 -2.04 -5.19
C SER A 131 -25.73 -2.69 -5.94
N ALA A 132 -26.02 -3.96 -5.66
CA ALA A 132 -27.28 -4.55 -6.07
C ALA A 132 -28.38 -3.89 -5.25
N VAL A 133 -29.02 -2.84 -5.80
CA VAL A 133 -30.28 -2.34 -5.24
C VAL A 133 -31.32 -3.42 -5.54
N PRO A 134 -31.99 -4.02 -4.53
CA PRO A 134 -33.10 -4.90 -4.82
C PRO A 134 -34.21 -4.05 -5.43
N VAL A 135 -34.61 -4.37 -6.66
CA VAL A 135 -35.86 -3.85 -7.22
C VAL A 135 -36.98 -4.53 -6.44
N ILE A 136 -37.53 -3.82 -5.45
CA ILE A 136 -38.76 -4.24 -4.80
C ILE A 136 -39.87 -3.94 -5.83
N ALA A 137 -40.38 -4.99 -6.45
CA ALA A 137 -41.57 -4.96 -7.32
C ALA A 137 -42.83 -5.16 -6.46
#